data_AF-A0A5C0WMD5-F1
#
_entry.id   AF-A0A5C0WMD5-F1
#
_cell.length_a   1.000
_cell.length_b   1.000
_cell.length_c   1.000
_cell.angle_alpha   90.00
_cell.angle_beta   90.00
_cell.angle_gamma   90.00
#
_symmetry.space_group_name_H-M   'P 1'
#
loop_
_entity.id
_entity.type
_entity.pdbx_description
1 polymer ?
#
loop_
_entity_poly.entity_id
_entity_poly.type
_entity_poly.pdbx_seq_one_letter_code
_entity_poly.pdbx_strand_id
1 'polypeptide(L)'
;MKPMRLTPAHDIPAGGDWVYELKYDGFRAILVWEEDEIRLESRTGKRLNKQFPEVMDQCEQLREQLSPFLPLTLDGELVFLVSEQQSEFAKVQQRGRLKNKEAIQRQAERFPCHFIAFDLLSCKGKPLVDSPLMERKNQLQQLFQEAKLPSSVQLEHPSLLQVIHTDQDSEYMKNVMTTYLAEGLVAKKKSSKWHDNTRSKEWLKMKNWRYVSVIVTRFDKENGYFQGSIYQDSALIEVVQFKHGFSKEEEQTLRTLFQTKGQLTGGSLYEIPPSIVASIACISFDGSALREPRFSSFLLDADPAACTFQQMLKQLYPLPAAIDVTHPEKPIVPALQLNKADYLLYLRQAAPYLLPFLSERRLTLIRYPHGTGDEFFYQKSTPDYAPDFVLTDEVDDISYTVCNDPRTLLWLGNQLAMEFHIPFETRDTDRPTEIVFDLDPPSVNEFHLAIEAAKRIKVLLDGLFLTAFIKTSGGKGLQVYIPLKKNAFTYEETRQFTAFICQFLCEQAPDLFTLERLKKKRGNRLYLDYIQHDAGKTIIAPYSPRGNELGLVATPLEWDELYHDELHPSLFTMPAVIERLKEKGDPFRRMRHLVNDDAFRQVLHQLAHM
;
A
#
# COMPACT_ATOMS: atom_id res chain seq x y z
N MET A 1 28.54 2.48 18.18
CA MET A 1 28.08 3.72 17.53
C MET A 1 26.57 3.80 17.72
N LYS A 2 26.01 4.88 18.27
CA LYS A 2 24.54 5.04 18.40
C LYS A 2 24.02 6.06 17.36
N PRO A 3 22.85 5.82 16.74
CA PRO A 3 22.30 6.70 15.71
C PRO A 3 22.15 8.17 16.16
N MET A 4 22.48 9.08 15.24
CA MET A 4 22.25 10.52 15.39
C MET A 4 20.75 10.83 15.55
N ARG A 5 20.41 11.85 16.36
CA ARG A 5 19.02 12.16 16.71
C ARG A 5 18.51 13.36 15.91
N LEU A 6 17.32 13.21 15.33
CA LEU A 6 16.60 14.28 14.65
C LEU A 6 15.97 15.26 15.65
N THR A 7 16.07 16.56 15.37
CA THR A 7 15.39 17.61 16.13
C THR A 7 14.00 17.84 15.52
N PRO A 8 12.90 17.75 16.31
CA PRO A 8 11.57 18.10 15.83
C PRO A 8 11.49 19.56 15.41
N ALA A 9 10.84 19.83 14.29
CA ALA A 9 10.50 21.16 13.81
C ALA A 9 9.00 21.21 13.46
N HIS A 10 8.40 22.40 13.61
CA HIS A 10 7.01 22.62 13.22
C HIS A 10 6.86 22.63 11.69
N ASP A 11 7.79 23.28 11.00
CA ASP A 11 7.92 23.26 9.55
C ASP A 11 9.36 22.91 9.17
N ILE A 12 9.56 22.41 7.95
CA ILE A 12 10.89 22.20 7.40
C ILE A 12 11.47 23.55 6.92
N PRO A 13 12.77 23.81 7.14
CA PRO A 13 13.43 24.98 6.60
C PRO A 13 13.41 24.93 5.07
N ALA A 14 13.37 26.10 4.43
CA ALA A 14 13.62 26.24 2.99
C ALA A 14 15.04 26.80 2.77
N GLY A 15 15.60 26.57 1.58
CA GLY A 15 16.86 27.18 1.15
C GLY A 15 17.86 26.20 0.55
N GLY A 16 18.79 26.73 -0.26
CA GLY A 16 19.72 25.95 -1.06
C GLY A 16 20.75 25.13 -0.27
N ASP A 17 20.91 25.37 1.03
CA ASP A 17 21.81 24.61 1.91
C ASP A 17 21.18 23.32 2.46
N TRP A 18 19.90 23.08 2.20
CA TRP A 18 19.16 21.94 2.71
C TRP A 18 18.88 20.90 1.62
N VAL A 19 18.72 19.66 2.06
CA VAL A 19 18.17 18.56 1.29
C VAL A 19 17.07 17.87 2.09
N TYR A 20 16.12 17.24 1.40
CA TYR A 20 14.91 16.70 1.97
C TYR A 20 14.76 15.22 1.62
N GLU A 21 14.32 14.45 2.60
CA GLU A 21 14.06 13.02 2.50
C GLU A 21 12.71 12.70 3.11
N LEU A 22 12.02 11.69 2.58
CA LEU A 22 10.83 11.15 3.24
C LEU A 22 11.21 10.54 4.58
N LYS A 23 10.39 10.80 5.60
CA LYS A 23 10.50 10.08 6.87
C LYS A 23 9.74 8.77 6.74
N TYR A 24 10.43 7.67 7.00
CA TYR A 24 9.80 6.37 7.24
C TYR A 24 9.71 6.08 8.74
N ASP A 25 8.71 5.28 9.12
CA ASP A 25 8.50 4.83 10.49
C ASP A 25 8.88 3.35 10.61
N GLY A 26 9.90 3.09 11.41
CA GLY A 26 10.49 1.75 11.52
C GLY A 26 11.38 1.61 12.75
N PHE A 27 12.34 0.70 12.64
CA PHE A 27 13.44 0.61 13.59
C PHE A 27 14.71 1.21 13.00
N ARG A 28 15.14 2.34 13.56
CA ARG A 28 16.46 2.88 13.31
C ARG A 28 17.54 1.83 13.61
N ALA A 29 18.34 1.50 12.59
CA ALA A 29 19.35 0.46 12.68
C ALA A 29 20.65 0.86 11.97
N ILE A 30 21.77 0.41 12.52
CA ILE A 30 23.09 0.48 11.89
C ILE A 30 23.40 -0.90 11.34
N LEU A 31 23.68 -0.97 10.04
CA LEU A 31 24.21 -2.17 9.39
C LEU A 31 25.74 -2.04 9.36
N VAL A 32 26.42 -2.85 10.17
CA VAL A 32 27.88 -2.98 10.16
C VAL A 32 28.23 -4.25 9.40
N TRP A 33 29.04 -4.10 8.36
CA TRP A 33 29.39 -5.18 7.46
C TRP A 33 30.92 -5.27 7.38
N GLU A 34 31.44 -6.26 8.09
CA GLU A 34 32.86 -6.64 8.10
C GLU A 34 33.11 -7.78 7.09
N GLU A 35 34.36 -8.11 6.81
CA GLU A 35 34.69 -9.22 5.91
C GLU A 35 34.07 -10.55 6.36
N ASP A 36 34.09 -10.84 7.66
CA ASP A 36 33.62 -12.13 8.22
C ASP A 36 32.26 -12.06 8.94
N GLU A 37 31.73 -10.86 9.23
CA GLU A 37 30.53 -10.72 10.05
C GLU A 37 29.62 -9.57 9.59
N ILE A 38 28.31 -9.84 9.56
CA ILE A 38 27.27 -8.83 9.34
C ILE A 38 26.46 -8.63 10.63
N ARG A 39 26.35 -7.37 11.07
CA ARG A 39 25.63 -6.97 12.30
C ARG A 39 24.59 -5.92 11.97
N LEU A 40 23.36 -6.20 12.35
CA LEU A 40 22.25 -5.25 12.31
C LEU A 40 21.92 -4.85 13.75
N GLU A 41 22.25 -3.61 14.11
CA GLU A 41 22.17 -3.11 15.49
C GLU A 41 21.12 -2.01 15.61
N SER A 42 20.20 -2.14 16.57
CA SER A 42 19.19 -1.11 16.84
C SER A 42 19.82 0.15 17.44
N ARG A 43 19.03 1.23 17.51
CA ARG A 43 19.41 2.45 18.25
C ARG A 43 19.92 2.23 19.67
N THR A 44 19.44 1.19 20.37
CA THR A 44 19.85 0.87 21.75
C THR A 44 21.02 -0.12 21.81
N GLY A 45 21.62 -0.47 20.67
CA GLY A 45 22.70 -1.47 20.56
C GLY A 45 22.21 -2.92 20.63
N LYS A 46 20.90 -3.17 20.47
CA LYS A 46 20.35 -4.54 20.45
C LYS A 46 20.60 -5.16 19.08
N ARG A 47 21.12 -6.39 19.03
CA ARG A 47 21.26 -7.17 17.79
C ARG A 47 19.88 -7.58 17.24
N LEU A 48 19.63 -7.25 15.98
CA LEU A 48 18.35 -7.45 15.29
C LEU A 48 18.39 -8.56 14.24
N ASN A 49 19.57 -9.14 13.92
CA ASN A 49 19.75 -10.15 12.88
C ASN A 49 18.70 -11.28 12.93
N LYS A 50 18.38 -11.78 14.13
CA LYS A 50 17.43 -12.90 14.30
C LYS A 50 15.98 -12.51 14.04
N GLN A 51 15.63 -11.24 14.24
CA GLN A 51 14.26 -10.75 14.05
C GLN A 51 13.97 -10.41 12.58
N PHE A 52 15.00 -10.10 11.79
CA PHE A 52 14.87 -9.71 10.39
C PHE A 52 15.80 -10.58 9.51
N PRO A 53 15.59 -11.91 9.49
CA PRO A 53 16.45 -12.81 8.72
C PRO A 53 16.47 -12.48 7.23
N GLU A 54 15.35 -12.02 6.65
CA GLU A 54 15.24 -11.70 5.23
C GLU A 54 16.22 -10.62 4.77
N VAL A 55 16.51 -9.64 5.63
CA VAL A 55 17.51 -8.59 5.35
C VAL A 55 18.92 -9.15 5.45
N MET A 56 19.15 -10.06 6.41
CA MET A 56 20.47 -10.69 6.59
C MET A 56 20.79 -11.63 5.43
N ASP A 57 19.84 -12.47 5.02
CA ASP A 57 19.98 -13.39 3.90
C ASP A 57 20.30 -12.63 2.62
N GLN A 58 19.68 -11.46 2.42
CA GLN A 58 20.00 -10.63 1.29
C GLN A 58 21.38 -9.96 1.38
N CYS A 59 21.81 -9.53 2.56
CA CYS A 59 23.19 -9.07 2.70
C CYS A 59 24.17 -10.19 2.32
N GLU A 60 23.93 -11.42 2.75
CA GLU A 60 24.77 -12.56 2.35
C GLU A 60 24.75 -12.80 0.83
N GLN A 61 23.60 -12.70 0.17
CA GLN A 61 23.48 -12.79 -1.30
C GLN A 61 24.26 -11.68 -2.04
N LEU A 62 24.37 -10.50 -1.43
CA LEU A 62 25.07 -9.34 -1.99
C LEU A 62 26.56 -9.29 -1.62
N ARG A 63 27.07 -10.28 -0.86
CA ARG A 63 28.45 -10.28 -0.34
C ARG A 63 29.51 -10.11 -1.41
N GLU A 64 29.41 -10.83 -2.52
CA GLU A 64 30.39 -10.71 -3.62
C GLU A 64 30.37 -9.31 -4.25
N GLN A 65 29.16 -8.77 -4.47
CA GLN A 65 28.95 -7.46 -5.09
C GLN A 65 29.46 -6.31 -4.20
N LEU A 66 29.33 -6.47 -2.87
CA LEU A 66 29.74 -5.46 -1.90
C LEU A 66 31.15 -5.66 -1.35
N SER A 67 31.80 -6.80 -1.61
CA SER A 67 33.17 -7.08 -1.20
C SER A 67 34.18 -5.95 -1.50
N PRO A 68 34.12 -5.22 -2.64
CA PRO A 68 35.08 -4.14 -2.91
C PRO A 68 34.96 -2.92 -1.99
N PHE A 69 33.87 -2.83 -1.22
CA PHE A 69 33.55 -1.71 -0.32
C PHE A 69 33.71 -2.04 1.16
N LEU A 70 33.92 -3.31 1.50
CA LEU A 70 34.08 -3.75 2.89
C LEU A 70 35.45 -3.31 3.45
N PRO A 71 35.57 -3.04 4.77
CA PRO A 71 34.48 -2.89 5.75
C PRO A 71 33.57 -1.68 5.49
N LEU A 72 32.27 -1.87 5.70
CA LEU A 72 31.20 -0.93 5.38
C LEU A 72 30.28 -0.71 6.59
N THR A 73 29.85 0.53 6.83
CA THR A 73 28.83 0.84 7.85
C THR A 73 27.78 1.79 7.30
N LEU A 74 26.52 1.34 7.32
CA LEU A 74 25.35 2.10 6.85
C LEU A 74 24.43 2.48 8.00
N ASP A 75 23.95 3.72 7.99
CA ASP A 75 22.88 4.19 8.87
C ASP A 75 21.57 4.14 8.09
N GLY A 76 20.59 3.41 8.63
CA GLY A 76 19.34 3.15 7.92
C GLY A 76 18.14 2.93 8.84
N GLU A 77 16.99 2.70 8.21
CA GLU A 77 15.73 2.39 8.88
C GLU A 77 15.23 1.04 8.39
N LEU A 78 14.90 0.13 9.32
CA LEU A 78 14.19 -1.10 9.02
C LEU A 78 12.69 -0.83 8.95
N VAL A 79 12.10 -1.02 7.78
CA VAL A 79 10.72 -0.62 7.51
C VAL A 79 9.96 -1.74 6.81
N PHE A 80 8.66 -1.84 7.06
CA PHE A 80 7.77 -2.55 6.15
C PHE A 80 7.11 -1.51 5.23
N LEU A 81 7.42 -1.58 3.94
CA LEU A 81 6.88 -0.65 2.94
C LEU A 81 5.47 -1.07 2.53
N VAL A 82 4.54 -0.12 2.52
CA VAL A 82 3.20 -0.26 1.94
C VAL A 82 3.21 0.28 0.51
N SER A 83 3.90 1.40 0.30
CA SER A 83 4.27 1.96 -0.99
C SER A 83 5.73 2.43 -0.92
N GLU A 84 6.26 2.98 -2.02
CA GLU A 84 7.60 3.57 -2.03
C GLU A 84 7.73 4.78 -1.08
N GLN A 85 6.63 5.45 -0.74
CA GLN A 85 6.61 6.65 0.11
C GLN A 85 6.09 6.37 1.53
N GLN A 86 5.43 5.23 1.77
CA GLN A 86 4.73 4.93 3.01
C GLN A 86 5.20 3.61 3.64
N SER A 87 5.42 3.63 4.95
CA SER A 87 5.76 2.45 5.76
C SER A 87 4.76 2.21 6.89
N GLU A 88 4.62 0.95 7.32
CA GLU A 88 3.76 0.55 8.44
C GLU A 88 4.57 0.06 9.65
N PHE A 89 4.66 0.91 10.68
CA PHE A 89 5.45 0.61 11.88
C PHE A 89 4.92 -0.58 12.69
N ALA A 90 3.61 -0.81 12.71
CA ALA A 90 3.01 -1.87 13.51
C ALA A 90 3.59 -3.25 13.16
N LYS A 91 3.83 -3.51 11.87
CA LYS A 91 4.45 -4.76 11.38
C LYS A 91 5.88 -4.93 11.87
N VAL A 92 6.68 -3.86 11.81
CA VAL A 92 8.07 -3.85 12.30
C VAL A 92 8.10 -4.02 13.83
N GLN A 93 7.19 -3.36 14.55
CA GLN A 93 7.10 -3.46 16.01
C GLN A 93 6.69 -4.87 16.45
N GLN A 94 5.68 -5.46 15.80
CA GLN A 94 5.28 -6.84 16.02
C GLN A 94 6.46 -7.78 15.80
N ARG A 95 7.18 -7.63 14.67
CA ARG A 95 8.35 -8.43 14.36
C ARG A 95 9.44 -8.33 15.43
N GLY A 96 9.74 -7.12 15.88
CA GLY A 96 10.75 -6.85 16.91
C GLY A 96 10.49 -7.52 18.27
N ARG A 97 9.23 -7.88 18.56
CA ARG A 97 8.81 -8.55 19.81
C ARG A 97 8.83 -10.07 19.71
N LEU A 98 8.89 -10.64 18.50
CA LEU A 98 8.90 -12.09 18.32
C LEU A 98 10.24 -12.72 18.76
N LYS A 99 10.13 -13.94 19.29
CA LYS A 99 11.26 -14.75 19.75
C LYS A 99 11.31 -16.14 19.10
N ASN A 100 10.18 -16.68 18.68
CA ASN A 100 10.09 -17.99 18.04
C ASN A 100 10.52 -17.88 16.57
N LYS A 101 11.44 -18.75 16.13
CA LYS A 101 12.06 -18.72 14.79
C LYS A 101 11.03 -18.94 13.67
N GLU A 102 10.11 -19.89 13.83
CA GLU A 102 9.09 -20.20 12.81
C GLU A 102 8.07 -19.05 12.68
N ALA A 103 7.67 -18.43 13.80
CA ALA A 103 6.82 -17.26 13.79
C ALA A 103 7.50 -16.07 13.09
N ILE A 104 8.81 -15.87 13.32
CA ILE A 104 9.61 -14.86 12.62
C ILE A 104 9.66 -15.17 11.13
N GLN A 105 9.95 -16.40 10.74
CA GLN A 105 10.06 -16.81 9.33
C GLN A 105 8.75 -16.60 8.58
N ARG A 106 7.63 -17.10 9.11
CA ARG A 106 6.29 -16.91 8.51
C ARG A 106 5.94 -15.43 8.32
N GLN A 107 6.28 -14.61 9.31
CA GLN A 107 6.06 -13.18 9.20
C GLN A 107 7.01 -12.54 8.18
N ALA A 108 8.25 -13.03 8.01
CA ALA A 108 9.23 -12.49 7.06
C ALA A 108 8.76 -12.70 5.63
N GLU A 109 8.19 -13.87 5.37
CA GLU A 109 7.59 -14.21 4.08
C GLU A 109 6.34 -13.38 3.79
N ARG A 110 5.50 -13.15 4.82
CA ARG A 110 4.24 -12.41 4.67
C ARG A 110 4.41 -10.88 4.62
N PHE A 111 5.30 -10.35 5.45
CA PHE A 111 5.57 -8.92 5.63
C PHE A 111 7.08 -8.67 5.60
N PRO A 112 7.75 -8.81 4.44
CA PRO A 112 9.20 -8.65 4.32
C PRO A 112 9.61 -7.21 4.60
N CYS A 113 10.54 -7.02 5.54
CA CYS A 113 11.07 -5.71 5.87
C CYS A 113 12.25 -5.33 4.97
N HIS A 114 12.38 -4.04 4.69
CA HIS A 114 13.45 -3.42 3.92
C HIS A 114 14.40 -2.69 4.86
N PHE A 115 15.68 -2.63 4.52
CA PHE A 115 16.64 -1.71 5.12
C PHE A 115 16.85 -0.55 4.16
N ILE A 116 16.38 0.64 4.54
CA ILE A 116 16.57 1.87 3.77
C ILE A 116 17.77 2.63 4.34
N ALA A 117 18.89 2.58 3.63
CA ALA A 117 20.07 3.36 3.95
C ALA A 117 19.85 4.84 3.60
N PHE A 118 20.17 5.75 4.51
CA PHE A 118 20.13 7.20 4.23
C PHE A 118 21.46 7.91 4.51
N ASP A 119 22.45 7.23 5.10
CA ASP A 119 23.80 7.76 5.32
C ASP A 119 24.86 6.65 5.31
N LEU A 120 26.09 7.01 4.94
CA LEU A 120 27.26 6.14 4.86
C LEU A 120 28.29 6.59 5.90
N LEU A 121 28.55 5.74 6.91
CA LEU A 121 29.38 6.11 8.07
C LEU A 121 30.83 5.65 7.94
N SER A 122 31.08 4.54 7.24
CA SER A 122 32.41 4.10 6.85
C SER A 122 32.35 3.30 5.55
N CYS A 123 33.43 3.34 4.77
CA CYS A 123 33.58 2.56 3.53
C CYS A 123 35.05 2.20 3.35
N LYS A 124 35.35 0.95 2.96
CA LYS A 124 36.71 0.40 2.85
C LYS A 124 37.53 0.63 4.13
N GLY A 125 36.87 0.50 5.29
CA GLY A 125 37.46 0.74 6.61
C GLY A 125 37.75 2.21 6.95
N LYS A 126 37.50 3.17 6.04
CA LYS A 126 37.71 4.60 6.30
C LYS A 126 36.46 5.22 6.93
N PRO A 127 36.57 5.86 8.12
CA PRO A 127 35.45 6.60 8.70
C PRO A 127 35.11 7.83 7.86
N LEU A 128 33.81 8.05 7.63
CA LEU A 128 33.30 9.19 6.85
C LEU A 128 32.49 10.18 7.69
N VAL A 129 32.25 9.90 8.97
CA VAL A 129 31.38 10.68 9.87
C VAL A 129 31.72 12.18 9.96
N ASP A 130 32.99 12.54 9.78
CA ASP A 130 33.46 13.93 9.79
C ASP A 130 33.38 14.66 8.44
N SER A 131 33.09 13.93 7.35
CA SER A 131 32.92 14.48 6.00
C SER A 131 31.55 15.16 5.88
N PRO A 132 31.37 16.18 5.02
CA PRO A 132 30.06 16.75 4.70
C PRO A 132 29.02 15.71 4.25
N LEU A 133 27.75 15.92 4.62
CA LEU A 133 26.64 15.02 4.26
C LEU A 133 26.57 14.70 2.77
N MET A 134 26.72 15.70 1.90
CA MET A 134 26.63 15.48 0.45
C MET A 134 27.75 14.58 -0.08
N GLU A 135 28.95 14.63 0.50
CA GLU A 135 30.03 13.71 0.12
C GLU A 135 29.68 12.27 0.51
N ARG A 136 29.15 12.07 1.72
CA ARG A 136 28.70 10.75 2.18
C ARG A 136 27.57 10.19 1.32
N LYS A 137 26.60 11.05 0.95
CA LYS A 137 25.48 10.67 0.07
C LYS A 137 25.93 10.32 -1.34
N ASN A 138 26.83 11.09 -1.92
CA ASN A 138 27.36 10.80 -3.25
C ASN A 138 28.10 9.45 -3.26
N GLN A 139 28.91 9.17 -2.23
CA GLN A 139 29.57 7.88 -2.09
C GLN A 139 28.58 6.73 -1.84
N LEU A 140 27.52 6.96 -1.07
CA LEU A 140 26.45 5.97 -0.86
C LEU A 140 25.73 5.62 -2.18
N GLN A 141 25.38 6.64 -2.96
CA GLN A 141 24.74 6.46 -4.27
C GLN A 141 25.66 5.73 -5.25
N GLN A 142 26.94 6.10 -5.30
CA GLN A 142 27.94 5.41 -6.11
C GLN A 142 28.09 3.93 -5.71
N LEU A 143 28.15 3.64 -4.41
CA LEU A 143 28.21 2.27 -3.89
C LEU A 143 26.99 1.45 -4.34
N PHE A 144 25.78 2.00 -4.19
CA PHE A 144 24.56 1.32 -4.61
C PHE A 144 24.54 1.08 -6.13
N GLN A 145 24.98 2.06 -6.92
CA GLN A 145 25.07 1.94 -8.37
C GLN A 145 26.07 0.86 -8.80
N GLU A 146 27.29 0.86 -8.25
CA GLU A 146 28.34 -0.13 -8.57
C GLU A 146 27.93 -1.55 -8.13
N ALA A 147 27.19 -1.67 -7.02
CA ALA A 147 26.62 -2.92 -6.56
C ALA A 147 25.33 -3.34 -7.29
N LYS A 148 24.88 -2.58 -8.32
CA LYS A 148 23.62 -2.82 -9.06
C LYS A 148 22.38 -2.88 -8.14
N LEU A 149 22.39 -2.09 -7.08
CA LEU A 149 21.27 -1.88 -6.16
C LEU A 149 20.43 -0.68 -6.62
N PRO A 150 19.17 -0.55 -6.16
CA PRO A 150 18.31 0.53 -6.62
C PRO A 150 18.82 1.88 -6.08
N SER A 151 18.77 2.92 -6.91
CA SER A 151 19.23 4.29 -6.58
C SER A 151 18.23 5.10 -5.74
N SER A 152 17.06 4.52 -5.49
CA SER A 152 15.98 5.07 -4.67
C SER A 152 15.19 3.93 -4.06
N VAL A 153 14.20 4.26 -3.22
CA VAL A 153 13.23 3.26 -2.78
C VAL A 153 12.37 2.85 -3.98
N GLN A 154 12.32 1.55 -4.28
CA GLN A 154 11.60 0.96 -5.41
C GLN A 154 10.94 -0.34 -4.96
N LEU A 155 9.62 -0.37 -4.91
CA LEU A 155 8.90 -1.54 -4.39
C LEU A 155 8.99 -2.74 -5.34
N GLU A 156 9.15 -2.49 -6.64
CA GLU A 156 9.30 -3.50 -7.70
C GLU A 156 10.72 -4.05 -7.84
N HIS A 157 11.70 -3.45 -7.15
CA HIS A 157 13.05 -3.96 -7.14
C HIS A 157 13.16 -5.16 -6.18
N PRO A 158 13.81 -6.28 -6.56
CA PRO A 158 13.91 -7.48 -5.70
C PRO A 158 14.77 -7.29 -4.44
N SER A 159 15.62 -6.25 -4.42
CA SER A 159 16.44 -5.93 -3.25
C SER A 159 15.63 -5.28 -2.13
N LEU A 160 15.71 -5.82 -0.91
CA LEU A 160 15.25 -5.26 0.36
C LEU A 160 16.27 -4.28 0.96
N LEU A 161 17.53 -4.31 0.52
CA LEU A 161 18.54 -3.29 0.77
C LEU A 161 18.37 -2.18 -0.27
N GLN A 162 17.92 -1.01 0.19
CA GLN A 162 17.58 0.13 -0.67
C GLN A 162 18.19 1.43 -0.12
N VAL A 163 18.25 2.46 -0.96
CA VAL A 163 18.75 3.78 -0.57
C VAL A 163 17.65 4.82 -0.63
N ILE A 164 17.66 5.76 0.32
CA ILE A 164 16.69 6.85 0.35
C ILE A 164 16.88 7.81 -0.82
N HIS A 165 15.77 8.26 -1.41
CA HIS A 165 15.79 9.39 -2.33
C HIS A 165 16.06 10.70 -1.57
N THR A 166 16.83 11.60 -2.17
CA THR A 166 17.18 12.92 -1.61
C THR A 166 16.89 14.00 -2.64
N ASP A 167 16.04 14.96 -2.28
CA ASP A 167 15.63 16.07 -3.14
C ASP A 167 16.09 17.42 -2.55
N GLN A 168 16.12 18.47 -3.38
CA GLN A 168 16.46 19.85 -2.98
C GLN A 168 15.24 20.78 -2.96
N ASP A 169 14.10 20.34 -3.48
CA ASP A 169 12.85 21.09 -3.49
C ASP A 169 11.97 20.68 -2.31
N SER A 170 11.85 21.59 -1.33
CA SER A 170 11.01 21.39 -0.15
C SER A 170 9.52 21.32 -0.46
N GLU A 171 9.06 22.07 -1.46
CA GLU A 171 7.63 22.16 -1.80
C GLU A 171 7.19 20.89 -2.54
N TYR A 172 8.00 20.44 -3.50
CA TYR A 172 7.82 19.14 -4.15
C TYR A 172 7.72 18.02 -3.11
N MET A 173 8.67 17.95 -2.18
CA MET A 173 8.68 16.91 -1.15
C MET A 173 7.49 17.00 -0.17
N LYS A 174 7.02 18.22 0.15
CA LYS A 174 5.76 18.41 0.91
C LYS A 174 4.57 17.85 0.14
N ASN A 175 4.49 18.10 -1.16
CA ASN A 175 3.43 17.58 -2.02
C ASN A 175 3.47 16.05 -2.16
N VAL A 176 4.66 15.45 -2.27
CA VAL A 176 4.83 13.98 -2.23
C VAL A 176 4.36 13.44 -0.87
N MET A 177 4.78 14.06 0.23
CA MET A 177 4.42 13.63 1.59
C MET A 177 2.90 13.62 1.81
N THR A 178 2.19 14.67 1.41
CA THR A 178 0.72 14.75 1.56
C THR A 178 0.00 13.86 0.56
N THR A 179 0.45 13.83 -0.70
CA THR A 179 -0.16 13.02 -1.76
C THR A 179 -0.08 11.54 -1.45
N TYR A 180 1.03 11.03 -0.94
CA TYR A 180 1.22 9.60 -0.67
C TYR A 180 1.06 9.20 0.80
N LEU A 181 0.53 10.09 1.65
CA LEU A 181 0.35 9.85 3.09
C LEU A 181 1.65 9.43 3.81
N ALA A 182 2.82 9.87 3.32
CA ALA A 182 4.09 9.60 3.97
C ALA A 182 4.08 10.16 5.40
N GLU A 183 4.87 9.55 6.29
CA GLU A 183 4.83 9.86 7.72
C GLU A 183 5.33 11.27 8.04
N GLY A 184 6.24 11.79 7.22
CA GLY A 184 6.85 13.10 7.44
C GLY A 184 8.01 13.37 6.49
N LEU A 185 8.79 14.40 6.82
CA LEU A 185 9.99 14.79 6.11
C LEU A 185 11.16 14.98 7.07
N VAL A 186 12.37 14.74 6.56
CA VAL A 186 13.62 15.06 7.23
C VAL A 186 14.38 16.06 6.36
N ALA A 187 14.65 17.24 6.91
CA ALA A 187 15.52 18.23 6.29
C ALA A 187 16.92 18.13 6.90
N LYS A 188 17.94 18.03 6.05
CA LYS A 188 19.34 17.93 6.47
C LYS A 188 20.19 19.01 5.79
N LYS A 189 21.10 19.66 6.52
CA LYS A 189 22.06 20.57 5.89
C LYS A 189 23.08 19.79 5.07
N LYS A 190 23.37 20.26 3.86
CA LYS A 190 24.35 19.68 2.93
C LYS A 190 25.75 19.53 3.53
N SER A 191 26.15 20.45 4.40
CA SER A 191 27.45 20.49 5.08
C SER A 191 27.50 19.74 6.42
N SER A 192 26.37 19.18 6.89
CA SER A 192 26.30 18.57 8.22
C SER A 192 27.19 17.34 8.38
N LYS A 193 27.82 17.23 9.54
CA LYS A 193 28.58 16.05 9.97
C LYS A 193 27.67 15.07 10.71
N TRP A 194 28.11 13.82 10.81
CA TRP A 194 27.40 12.81 11.58
C TRP A 194 27.94 12.78 13.02
N HIS A 195 27.05 12.80 14.00
CA HIS A 195 27.42 12.82 15.43
C HIS A 195 26.66 11.75 16.23
N ASP A 196 27.41 10.93 16.97
CA ASP A 196 26.84 9.85 17.79
C ASP A 196 25.86 10.41 18.84
N ASN A 197 24.65 9.84 18.86
CA ASN A 197 23.59 10.10 19.85
C ASN A 197 23.23 11.58 20.09
N THR A 198 23.57 12.47 19.17
CA THR A 198 23.45 13.93 19.36
C THR A 198 22.24 14.48 18.61
N ARG A 199 21.53 15.44 19.21
CA ARG A 199 20.51 16.24 18.50
C ARG A 199 21.18 17.44 17.85
N SER A 200 21.11 17.52 16.53
CA SER A 200 21.60 18.68 15.79
C SER A 200 20.44 19.55 15.30
N LYS A 201 20.68 20.86 15.19
CA LYS A 201 19.77 21.78 14.47
C LYS A 201 19.92 21.67 12.96
N GLU A 202 20.88 20.87 12.49
CA GLU A 202 21.15 20.66 11.06
C GLU A 202 20.38 19.48 10.48
N TRP A 203 19.74 18.67 11.33
CA TRP A 203 18.91 17.53 10.96
C TRP A 203 17.55 17.69 11.64
N LEU A 204 16.60 18.24 10.90
CA LEU A 204 15.27 18.60 11.38
C LEU A 204 14.24 17.61 10.83
N LYS A 205 13.24 17.26 11.64
CA LYS A 205 12.13 16.42 11.19
C LYS A 205 10.80 17.12 11.38
N MET A 206 9.93 16.97 10.39
CA MET A 206 8.54 17.38 10.41
C MET A 206 7.66 16.14 10.24
N LYS A 207 6.51 16.12 10.91
CA LYS A 207 5.55 15.04 10.83
C LYS A 207 4.35 15.45 10.01
N ASN A 208 3.80 14.50 9.27
CA ASN A 208 2.55 14.67 8.53
C ASN A 208 1.38 14.34 9.46
N TRP A 209 1.00 15.30 10.30
CA TRP A 209 -0.08 15.09 11.28
C TRP A 209 -1.43 14.84 10.61
N ARG A 210 -2.21 13.95 11.23
CA ARG A 210 -3.64 13.73 10.99
C ARG A 210 -4.41 14.32 12.17
N TYR A 211 -5.55 14.92 11.90
CA TYR A 211 -6.35 15.59 12.91
C TYR A 211 -7.69 14.87 13.03
N VAL A 212 -7.87 14.16 14.15
CA VAL A 212 -9.06 13.36 14.43
C VAL A 212 -9.90 14.05 15.48
N SER A 213 -11.20 14.21 15.24
CA SER A 213 -12.15 14.68 16.24
C SER A 213 -12.56 13.54 17.16
N VAL A 214 -12.39 13.72 18.47
CA VAL A 214 -12.80 12.75 19.49
C VAL A 214 -13.64 13.44 20.57
N ILE A 215 -14.52 12.68 21.20
CA ILE A 215 -15.27 13.10 22.39
C ILE A 215 -14.36 12.90 23.60
N VAL A 216 -14.07 13.95 24.36
CA VAL A 216 -13.29 13.81 25.61
C VAL A 216 -14.22 13.29 26.70
N THR A 217 -14.03 12.04 27.11
CA THR A 217 -15.00 11.33 27.96
C THR A 217 -14.52 11.13 29.38
N ARG A 218 -13.20 10.97 29.57
CA ARG A 218 -12.63 10.63 30.87
C ARG A 218 -11.33 11.38 31.16
N PHE A 219 -11.05 11.56 32.44
CA PHE A 219 -9.82 12.17 32.95
C PHE A 219 -9.34 11.44 34.20
N ASP A 220 -8.12 10.91 34.16
CA ASP A 220 -7.48 10.27 35.30
C ASP A 220 -6.62 11.27 36.09
N LYS A 221 -7.01 11.54 37.34
CA LYS A 221 -6.35 12.53 38.18
C LYS A 221 -4.96 12.11 38.67
N GLU A 222 -4.66 10.80 38.71
CA GLU A 222 -3.38 10.29 39.22
C GLU A 222 -2.28 10.37 38.16
N ASN A 223 -2.56 9.90 36.95
CA ASN A 223 -1.57 9.91 35.87
C ASN A 223 -1.70 11.14 34.93
N GLY A 224 -2.79 11.89 35.07
CA GLY A 224 -3.05 13.14 34.34
C GLY A 224 -3.49 12.97 32.89
N TYR A 225 -3.88 11.78 32.44
CA TYR A 225 -4.33 11.51 31.08
C TYR A 225 -5.82 11.78 30.89
N PHE A 226 -6.17 12.28 29.71
CA PHE A 226 -7.52 12.32 29.19
C PHE A 226 -7.75 11.14 28.24
N GLN A 227 -8.99 10.67 28.16
CA GLN A 227 -9.43 9.67 27.19
C GLN A 227 -10.36 10.31 26.16
N GLY A 228 -10.11 9.98 24.89
CA GLY A 228 -10.94 10.36 23.75
C GLY A 228 -11.65 9.14 23.18
N SER A 229 -12.94 9.31 22.93
CA SER A 229 -13.81 8.25 22.42
C SER A 229 -14.58 8.69 21.19
N ILE A 230 -15.08 7.71 20.43
CA ILE A 230 -15.92 7.90 19.24
C ILE A 230 -17.04 6.85 19.23
N TYR A 231 -18.09 7.09 18.45
CA TYR A 231 -19.18 6.13 18.26
C TYR A 231 -18.83 5.07 17.21
N GLN A 232 -19.04 3.81 17.55
CA GLN A 232 -19.06 2.66 16.66
C GLN A 232 -20.31 1.83 17.00
N ASP A 233 -21.20 1.63 16.03
CA ASP A 233 -22.45 0.86 16.22
C ASP A 233 -23.27 1.29 17.45
N SER A 234 -23.38 2.62 17.67
CA SER A 234 -24.00 3.27 18.85
C SER A 234 -23.24 3.12 20.17
N ALA A 235 -22.20 2.28 20.24
CA ALA A 235 -21.33 2.17 21.40
C ALA A 235 -20.23 3.23 21.36
N LEU A 236 -19.90 3.80 22.52
CA LEU A 236 -18.80 4.73 22.66
C LEU A 236 -17.52 3.95 22.97
N ILE A 237 -16.57 3.95 22.03
CA ILE A 237 -15.31 3.23 22.17
C ILE A 237 -14.15 4.20 22.41
N GLU A 238 -13.24 3.85 23.31
CA GLU A 238 -12.00 4.59 23.52
C GLU A 238 -11.06 4.35 22.33
N VAL A 239 -10.53 5.43 21.76
CA VAL A 239 -9.56 5.37 20.66
C VAL A 239 -8.28 6.14 20.95
N VAL A 240 -8.21 6.87 22.06
CA VAL A 240 -6.99 7.63 22.38
C VAL A 240 -6.87 7.97 23.86
N GLN A 241 -5.64 7.93 24.36
CA GLN A 241 -5.24 8.55 25.61
C GLN A 241 -4.22 9.65 25.34
N PHE A 242 -4.40 10.84 25.93
CA PHE A 242 -3.54 11.98 25.66
C PHE A 242 -3.38 12.89 26.89
N LYS A 243 -2.19 13.50 27.00
CA LYS A 243 -1.86 14.47 28.07
C LYS A 243 -0.94 15.59 27.60
N HIS A 244 -0.62 15.62 26.32
CA HIS A 244 0.33 16.54 25.72
C HIS A 244 -0.36 17.36 24.64
N GLY A 245 0.13 18.57 24.38
CA GLY A 245 -0.39 19.46 23.34
C GLY A 245 -1.16 20.68 23.88
N PHE A 246 -1.59 20.63 25.13
CA PHE A 246 -2.26 21.76 25.79
C PHE A 246 -1.32 22.93 26.08
N SER A 247 -1.87 24.14 26.05
CA SER A 247 -1.39 25.24 26.88
C SER A 247 -1.71 24.96 28.36
N LYS A 248 -0.99 25.62 29.28
CA LYS A 248 -1.24 25.46 30.72
C LYS A 248 -2.67 25.83 31.11
N GLU A 249 -3.25 26.83 30.45
CA GLU A 249 -4.60 27.33 30.73
C GLU A 249 -5.68 26.36 30.24
N GLU A 250 -5.54 25.82 29.03
CA GLU A 250 -6.45 24.79 28.50
C GLU A 250 -6.45 23.54 29.37
N GLU A 251 -5.26 23.07 29.76
CA GLU A 251 -5.13 21.89 30.60
C GLU A 251 -5.82 22.09 31.95
N GLN A 252 -5.56 23.22 32.62
CA GLN A 252 -6.15 23.51 33.92
C GLN A 252 -7.67 23.68 33.83
N THR A 253 -8.16 24.31 32.76
CA THR A 253 -9.60 24.50 32.52
C THR A 253 -10.30 23.15 32.37
N LEU A 254 -9.75 22.26 31.53
CA LEU A 254 -10.33 20.94 31.30
C LEU A 254 -10.28 20.07 32.58
N ARG A 255 -9.15 20.06 33.31
CA ARG A 255 -9.04 19.38 34.61
C ARG A 255 -10.11 19.86 35.59
N THR A 256 -10.29 21.17 35.70
CA THR A 256 -11.28 21.78 36.60
C THR A 256 -12.70 21.39 36.20
N LEU A 257 -13.01 21.38 34.90
CA LEU A 257 -14.31 20.96 34.39
C LEU A 257 -14.62 19.50 34.77
N PHE A 258 -13.68 18.57 34.55
CA PHE A 258 -13.85 17.16 34.94
C PHE A 258 -14.03 17.00 36.45
N GLN A 259 -13.25 17.73 37.25
CA GLN A 259 -13.33 17.67 38.72
C GLN A 259 -14.62 18.28 39.30
N THR A 260 -15.22 19.25 38.61
CA THR A 260 -16.41 19.97 39.08
C THR A 260 -17.72 19.46 38.51
N LYS A 261 -17.71 18.92 37.28
CA LYS A 261 -18.89 18.46 36.54
C LYS A 261 -18.90 16.96 36.29
N GLY A 262 -17.76 16.27 36.43
CA GLY A 262 -17.66 14.84 36.21
C GLY A 262 -18.01 14.00 37.43
N GLN A 263 -18.40 12.75 37.17
CA GLN A 263 -18.62 11.73 38.19
C GLN A 263 -17.32 10.97 38.43
N LEU A 264 -16.90 10.85 39.69
CA LEU A 264 -15.73 10.06 40.06
C LEU A 264 -16.07 8.56 40.01
N THR A 265 -15.35 7.81 39.21
CA THR A 265 -15.38 6.35 39.07
C THR A 265 -13.98 5.77 39.35
N GLY A 266 -13.90 4.53 39.83
CA GLY A 266 -12.60 3.83 39.98
C GLY A 266 -11.55 4.50 40.89
N GLY A 267 -11.94 5.41 41.79
CA GLY A 267 -11.06 6.08 42.75
C GLY A 267 -10.32 7.33 42.22
N SER A 268 -9.90 7.34 40.95
CA SER A 268 -9.13 8.43 40.32
C SER A 268 -9.70 8.97 39.01
N LEU A 269 -10.67 8.29 38.40
CA LEU A 269 -11.15 8.57 37.06
C LEU A 269 -12.41 9.44 37.12
N TYR A 270 -12.40 10.60 36.48
CA TYR A 270 -13.59 11.43 36.29
C TYR A 270 -14.19 11.12 34.93
N GLU A 271 -15.50 10.93 34.87
CA GLU A 271 -16.26 10.75 33.64
C GLU A 271 -17.25 11.89 33.45
N ILE A 272 -17.40 12.36 32.21
CA ILE A 272 -18.43 13.36 31.84
C ILE A 272 -19.30 12.80 30.71
N PRO A 273 -20.55 13.26 30.57
CA PRO A 273 -21.36 12.91 29.40
C PRO A 273 -20.69 13.40 28.11
N PRO A 274 -20.96 12.74 26.95
CA PRO A 274 -20.45 13.13 25.64
C PRO A 274 -20.82 14.58 25.26
N SER A 275 -19.97 15.54 25.61
CA SER A 275 -20.30 16.97 25.54
C SER A 275 -19.15 17.84 25.03
N ILE A 276 -17.93 17.33 25.02
CA ILE A 276 -16.74 18.07 24.60
C ILE A 276 -16.09 17.32 23.46
N VAL A 277 -15.93 17.99 22.34
CA VAL A 277 -15.18 17.48 21.19
C VAL A 277 -13.82 18.18 21.14
N ALA A 278 -12.76 17.40 20.95
CA ALA A 278 -11.41 17.90 20.75
C ALA A 278 -10.81 17.33 19.46
N SER A 279 -9.99 18.14 18.80
CA SER A 279 -9.13 17.71 17.71
C SER A 279 -7.82 17.17 18.27
N ILE A 280 -7.47 15.94 17.88
CA ILE A 280 -6.24 15.25 18.27
C ILE A 280 -5.36 15.10 17.05
N ALA A 281 -4.17 15.70 17.12
CA ALA A 281 -3.10 15.44 16.17
C ALA A 281 -2.50 14.05 16.44
N CYS A 282 -2.41 13.21 15.41
CA CYS A 282 -1.88 11.85 15.48
C CYS A 282 -1.17 11.49 14.16
N ILE A 283 -0.52 10.34 14.11
CA ILE A 283 0.16 9.85 12.89
C ILE A 283 -0.65 8.77 12.17
N SER A 284 -1.26 7.87 12.94
CA SER A 284 -2.03 6.75 12.42
C SER A 284 -2.92 6.18 13.52
N PHE A 285 -3.74 5.19 13.18
CA PHE A 285 -4.46 4.33 14.12
C PHE A 285 -3.88 2.92 14.02
N ASP A 286 -3.61 2.25 15.15
CA ASP A 286 -2.99 0.92 15.16
C ASP A 286 -3.99 -0.24 15.25
N GLY A 287 -5.29 0.07 15.14
CA GLY A 287 -6.40 -0.88 15.34
C GLY A 287 -7.03 -0.77 16.73
N SER A 288 -6.33 -0.17 17.69
CA SER A 288 -6.81 0.04 19.05
C SER A 288 -6.75 1.49 19.51
N ALA A 289 -5.66 2.19 19.21
CA ALA A 289 -5.44 3.55 19.65
C ALA A 289 -4.78 4.42 18.57
N LEU A 290 -5.05 5.72 18.62
CA LEU A 290 -4.32 6.73 17.85
C LEU A 290 -2.86 6.76 18.30
N ARG A 291 -1.93 6.74 17.35
CA ARG A 291 -0.49 6.77 17.62
C ARG A 291 0.06 8.19 17.71
N GLU A 292 0.93 8.37 18.68
CA GLU A 292 1.57 9.63 19.05
C GLU A 292 0.57 10.80 19.21
N PRO A 293 -0.52 10.60 19.98
CA PRO A 293 -1.59 11.57 20.08
C PRO A 293 -1.15 12.82 20.82
N ARG A 294 -1.61 13.97 20.33
CA ARG A 294 -1.42 15.28 20.96
C ARG A 294 -2.70 16.07 20.81
N PHE A 295 -3.15 16.70 21.90
CA PHE A 295 -4.19 17.70 21.83
C PHE A 295 -3.80 18.78 20.82
N SER A 296 -4.73 19.16 19.95
CA SER A 296 -4.56 20.23 18.97
C SER A 296 -5.43 21.43 19.31
N SER A 297 -6.73 21.22 19.51
CA SER A 297 -7.70 22.29 19.81
C SER A 297 -9.03 21.70 20.32
N PHE A 298 -9.83 22.54 20.99
CA PHE A 298 -11.24 22.24 21.23
C PHE A 298 -12.07 22.56 19.97
N LEU A 299 -13.09 21.74 19.72
CA LEU A 299 -14.06 21.94 18.64
C LEU A 299 -15.42 22.27 19.28
N LEU A 300 -15.56 23.52 19.74
CA LEU A 300 -16.69 23.93 20.59
C LEU A 300 -18.06 23.86 19.90
N ASP A 301 -18.08 23.98 18.57
CA ASP A 301 -19.30 23.92 17.76
C ASP A 301 -19.56 22.52 17.16
N ALA A 302 -18.70 21.54 17.45
CA ALA A 302 -18.84 20.19 16.89
C ALA A 302 -19.86 19.36 17.68
N ASP A 303 -20.74 18.67 16.95
CA ASP A 303 -21.67 17.69 17.51
C ASP A 303 -20.91 16.41 17.92
N PRO A 304 -20.95 15.99 19.19
CA PRO A 304 -20.40 14.71 19.62
C PRO A 304 -20.92 13.52 18.82
N ALA A 305 -22.18 13.53 18.36
CA ALA A 305 -22.74 12.44 17.57
C ALA A 305 -22.05 12.26 16.21
N ALA A 306 -21.40 13.30 15.67
CA ALA A 306 -20.62 13.23 14.43
C ALA A 306 -19.26 12.55 14.60
N CYS A 307 -18.78 12.37 15.83
CA CYS A 307 -17.53 11.68 16.13
C CYS A 307 -17.71 10.16 16.01
N THR A 308 -17.78 9.65 14.78
CA THR A 308 -17.97 8.23 14.47
C THR A 308 -16.67 7.57 14.01
N PHE A 309 -16.61 6.23 14.04
CA PHE A 309 -15.49 5.46 13.50
C PHE A 309 -15.23 5.76 12.03
N GLN A 310 -16.29 5.85 11.22
CA GLN A 310 -16.16 6.20 9.81
C GLN A 310 -15.60 7.62 9.60
N GLN A 311 -16.04 8.59 10.41
CA GLN A 311 -15.50 9.95 10.35
C GLN A 311 -14.02 10.00 10.76
N MET A 312 -13.64 9.25 11.80
CA MET A 312 -12.24 9.10 12.19
C MET A 312 -11.40 8.53 11.04
N LEU A 313 -11.87 7.49 10.35
CA LEU A 313 -11.15 6.93 9.20
C LEU A 313 -10.96 7.98 8.09
N LYS A 314 -12.00 8.75 7.75
CA LYS A 314 -11.89 9.85 6.76
C LYS A 314 -10.84 10.89 7.17
N GLN A 315 -10.77 11.23 8.46
CA GLN A 315 -9.79 12.17 9.01
C GLN A 315 -8.35 11.62 9.05
N LEU A 316 -8.19 10.30 9.19
CA LEU A 316 -6.89 9.63 9.15
C LEU A 316 -6.33 9.51 7.73
N TYR A 317 -7.19 9.52 6.72
CA TYR A 317 -6.85 9.40 5.30
C TYR A 317 -7.31 10.63 4.50
N PRO A 318 -6.76 11.83 4.79
CA PRO A 318 -7.17 13.05 4.11
C PRO A 318 -6.85 12.98 2.62
N LEU A 319 -7.71 13.63 1.84
CA LEU A 319 -7.51 13.79 0.41
C LEU A 319 -6.43 14.85 0.13
N PRO A 320 -5.67 14.73 -0.97
CA PRO A 320 -4.75 15.79 -1.39
C PRO A 320 -5.52 17.10 -1.64
N ALA A 321 -4.91 18.25 -1.33
CA ALA A 321 -5.54 19.56 -1.47
C ALA A 321 -6.00 19.89 -2.91
N ALA A 322 -5.42 19.22 -3.91
CA ALA A 322 -5.81 19.35 -5.31
C ALA A 322 -7.17 18.71 -5.66
N ILE A 323 -7.78 17.95 -4.74
CA ILE A 323 -9.03 17.22 -4.96
C ILE A 323 -10.17 17.92 -4.24
N ASP A 324 -11.00 18.64 -4.99
CA ASP A 324 -12.23 19.23 -4.47
C ASP A 324 -13.40 18.25 -4.63
N VAL A 325 -14.02 17.86 -3.51
CA VAL A 325 -15.07 16.84 -3.49
C VAL A 325 -16.45 17.48 -3.49
N THR A 326 -17.23 17.18 -4.53
CA THR A 326 -18.63 17.60 -4.64
C THR A 326 -19.56 16.49 -4.16
N HIS A 327 -20.64 16.83 -3.45
CA HIS A 327 -21.66 15.88 -2.97
C HIS A 327 -21.10 14.63 -2.24
N PRO A 328 -20.26 14.79 -1.20
CA PRO A 328 -19.65 13.66 -0.48
C PRO A 328 -20.67 12.69 0.12
N GLU A 329 -21.87 13.16 0.45
CA GLU A 329 -22.99 12.40 1.01
C GLU A 329 -23.75 11.54 -0.02
N LYS A 330 -23.46 11.71 -1.31
CA LYS A 330 -24.18 11.00 -2.37
C LYS A 330 -24.08 9.48 -2.20
N PRO A 331 -25.20 8.74 -2.14
CA PRO A 331 -25.18 7.29 -2.05
C PRO A 331 -24.49 6.66 -3.27
N ILE A 332 -23.54 5.75 -3.04
CA ILE A 332 -22.82 5.02 -4.09
C ILE A 332 -23.13 3.54 -4.05
N VAL A 333 -23.14 2.92 -2.85
CA VAL A 333 -23.54 1.52 -2.67
C VAL A 333 -24.67 1.47 -1.62
N PRO A 334 -25.93 1.69 -2.03
CA PRO A 334 -27.05 1.81 -1.09
C PRO A 334 -27.24 0.59 -0.19
N ALA A 335 -27.01 -0.63 -0.71
CA ALA A 335 -27.13 -1.88 0.05
C ALA A 335 -26.20 -1.94 1.27
N LEU A 336 -25.07 -1.22 1.23
CA LEU A 336 -24.09 -1.13 2.31
C LEU A 336 -24.05 0.26 2.97
N GLN A 337 -24.98 1.15 2.62
CA GLN A 337 -25.04 2.54 3.07
C GLN A 337 -23.75 3.33 2.81
N LEU A 338 -22.98 2.96 1.77
CA LEU A 338 -21.74 3.66 1.42
C LEU A 338 -22.05 4.85 0.53
N ASN A 339 -21.54 6.02 0.91
CA ASN A 339 -21.60 7.24 0.13
C ASN A 339 -20.29 7.51 -0.61
N LYS A 340 -20.26 8.62 -1.36
CA LYS A 340 -19.09 9.04 -2.15
C LYS A 340 -17.85 9.26 -1.29
N ALA A 341 -17.98 9.83 -0.09
CA ALA A 341 -16.84 9.99 0.82
C ALA A 341 -16.28 8.64 1.30
N ASP A 342 -17.13 7.63 1.52
CA ASP A 342 -16.69 6.27 1.88
C ASP A 342 -15.98 5.59 0.70
N TYR A 343 -16.48 5.79 -0.52
CA TYR A 343 -15.84 5.31 -1.73
C TYR A 343 -14.45 5.96 -1.97
N LEU A 344 -14.34 7.28 -1.79
CA LEU A 344 -13.06 7.98 -1.88
C LEU A 344 -12.08 7.54 -0.77
N LEU A 345 -12.58 7.26 0.44
CA LEU A 345 -11.79 6.66 1.50
C LEU A 345 -11.24 5.29 1.09
N TYR A 346 -12.07 4.43 0.49
CA TYR A 346 -11.61 3.14 -0.04
C TYR A 346 -10.49 3.34 -1.06
N LEU A 347 -10.67 4.18 -2.08
CA LEU A 347 -9.61 4.45 -3.07
C LEU A 347 -8.34 4.99 -2.42
N ARG A 348 -8.48 5.86 -1.42
CA ARG A 348 -7.36 6.44 -0.68
C ARG A 348 -6.54 5.37 0.04
N GLN A 349 -7.21 4.39 0.65
CA GLN A 349 -6.57 3.27 1.36
C GLN A 349 -6.04 2.19 0.41
N ALA A 350 -6.76 1.93 -0.69
CA ALA A 350 -6.40 0.94 -1.69
C ALA A 350 -5.30 1.42 -2.66
N ALA A 351 -5.05 2.73 -2.74
CA ALA A 351 -4.11 3.33 -3.69
C ALA A 351 -2.74 2.62 -3.75
N PRO A 352 -2.06 2.27 -2.63
CA PRO A 352 -0.78 1.56 -2.68
C PRO A 352 -0.82 0.19 -3.40
N TYR A 353 -1.99 -0.45 -3.41
CA TYR A 353 -2.21 -1.78 -3.98
C TYR A 353 -2.84 -1.73 -5.37
N LEU A 354 -3.72 -0.76 -5.62
CA LEU A 354 -4.40 -0.56 -6.90
C LEU A 354 -3.51 0.13 -7.93
N LEU A 355 -2.82 1.22 -7.55
CA LEU A 355 -2.03 2.05 -8.47
C LEU A 355 -0.96 1.27 -9.23
N PRO A 356 -0.23 0.31 -8.64
CA PRO A 356 0.73 -0.49 -9.40
C PRO A 356 0.10 -1.05 -10.69
N PHE A 357 -1.12 -1.59 -10.63
CA PHE A 357 -1.81 -2.17 -11.79
C PHE A 357 -2.33 -1.15 -12.80
N LEU A 358 -2.61 0.08 -12.37
CA LEU A 358 -3.08 1.16 -13.24
C LEU A 358 -1.94 1.92 -13.92
N SER A 359 -0.76 1.93 -13.28
CA SER A 359 0.36 2.76 -13.69
C SER A 359 0.85 2.42 -15.10
N GLU A 360 1.13 3.47 -15.88
CA GLU A 360 1.57 3.40 -17.27
C GLU A 360 0.60 2.63 -18.18
N ARG A 361 -0.69 2.52 -17.83
CA ARG A 361 -1.70 1.87 -18.67
C ARG A 361 -2.79 2.85 -19.12
N ARG A 362 -3.30 2.63 -20.33
CA ARG A 362 -4.42 3.38 -20.93
C ARG A 362 -5.74 2.86 -20.39
N LEU A 363 -6.39 3.61 -19.50
CA LEU A 363 -7.56 3.09 -18.79
C LEU A 363 -8.83 3.14 -19.63
N THR A 364 -9.66 2.10 -19.52
CA THR A 364 -11.10 2.18 -19.81
C THR A 364 -11.84 2.22 -18.49
N LEU A 365 -12.65 3.24 -18.29
CA LEU A 365 -13.37 3.46 -17.04
C LEU A 365 -14.85 3.14 -17.22
N ILE A 366 -15.49 2.60 -16.18
CA ILE A 366 -16.95 2.55 -16.11
C ILE A 366 -17.41 3.44 -14.96
N ARG A 367 -18.25 4.42 -15.30
CA ARG A 367 -18.76 5.41 -14.38
C ARG A 367 -20.19 5.08 -13.98
N TYR A 368 -20.49 5.31 -12.70
CA TYR A 368 -21.79 5.11 -12.08
C TYR A 368 -22.28 6.42 -11.48
N PRO A 369 -22.74 7.38 -12.31
CA PRO A 369 -23.09 8.72 -11.86
C PRO A 369 -24.15 8.74 -10.77
N HIS A 370 -25.02 7.72 -10.69
CA HIS A 370 -26.10 7.61 -9.72
C HIS A 370 -25.88 6.49 -8.69
N GLY A 371 -24.67 5.92 -8.63
CA GLY A 371 -24.34 4.79 -7.76
C GLY A 371 -24.60 3.44 -8.42
N THR A 372 -24.33 2.37 -7.68
CA THR A 372 -24.48 0.98 -8.13
C THR A 372 -25.94 0.61 -8.35
N GLY A 373 -26.21 -0.21 -9.37
CA GLY A 373 -27.57 -0.66 -9.71
C GLY A 373 -28.38 0.31 -10.58
N ASP A 374 -27.83 1.49 -10.88
CA ASP A 374 -28.40 2.48 -11.79
C ASP A 374 -27.64 2.50 -13.14
N GLU A 375 -27.96 3.45 -14.02
CA GLU A 375 -27.30 3.63 -15.31
C GLU A 375 -25.79 3.88 -15.16
N PHE A 376 -25.04 3.27 -16.07
CA PHE A 376 -23.58 3.39 -16.16
C PHE A 376 -23.15 3.69 -17.60
N PHE A 377 -21.96 4.24 -17.76
CA PHE A 377 -21.37 4.45 -19.08
C PHE A 377 -19.87 4.19 -19.10
N TYR A 378 -19.37 3.82 -20.28
CA TYR A 378 -17.96 3.62 -20.55
C TYR A 378 -17.29 4.93 -20.94
N GLN A 379 -16.14 5.22 -20.34
CA GLN A 379 -15.32 6.38 -20.63
C GLN A 379 -13.92 5.89 -21.03
N LYS A 380 -13.55 6.12 -22.30
CA LYS A 380 -12.19 5.88 -22.81
C LYS A 380 -11.41 7.19 -22.94
N SER A 381 -12.04 8.20 -23.54
CA SER A 381 -11.42 9.52 -23.69
C SER A 381 -11.51 10.31 -22.39
N THR A 382 -10.43 11.01 -22.09
CA THR A 382 -10.28 11.95 -20.98
C THR A 382 -11.09 13.20 -21.29
N PRO A 383 -11.96 13.69 -20.39
CA PRO A 383 -12.70 14.92 -20.62
C PRO A 383 -11.81 16.17 -20.67
N ASP A 384 -12.21 17.17 -21.46
CA ASP A 384 -11.47 18.45 -21.63
C ASP A 384 -11.28 19.25 -20.33
N TYR A 385 -12.10 18.98 -19.30
CA TYR A 385 -12.00 19.63 -17.98
C TYR A 385 -11.03 18.92 -17.03
N ALA A 386 -10.27 17.92 -17.49
CA ALA A 386 -9.30 17.23 -16.66
C ALA A 386 -8.24 18.21 -16.12
N PRO A 387 -7.91 18.16 -14.81
CA PRO A 387 -6.83 18.96 -14.24
C PRO A 387 -5.47 18.68 -14.87
N ASP A 388 -4.57 19.67 -14.89
CA ASP A 388 -3.22 19.56 -15.50
C ASP A 388 -2.36 18.42 -14.96
N PHE A 389 -2.63 17.93 -13.74
CA PHE A 389 -1.90 16.79 -13.17
C PHE A 389 -2.35 15.43 -13.74
N VAL A 390 -3.49 15.38 -14.44
CA VAL A 390 -3.99 14.16 -15.06
C VAL A 390 -3.21 13.91 -16.35
N LEU A 391 -2.36 12.89 -16.32
CA LEU A 391 -1.62 12.46 -17.49
C LEU A 391 -2.54 11.77 -18.50
N THR A 392 -2.41 12.13 -19.77
CA THR A 392 -3.11 11.48 -20.89
C THR A 392 -2.13 10.87 -21.88
N ASP A 393 -2.63 9.94 -22.70
CA ASP A 393 -1.91 9.29 -23.79
C ASP A 393 -2.82 9.16 -25.01
N GLU A 394 -2.45 9.79 -26.13
CA GLU A 394 -3.23 9.83 -27.37
C GLU A 394 -2.96 8.61 -28.24
N VAL A 395 -4.00 7.83 -28.57
CA VAL A 395 -3.94 6.70 -29.51
C VAL A 395 -5.23 6.65 -30.33
N ASP A 396 -5.11 6.56 -31.64
CA ASP A 396 -6.24 6.46 -32.58
C ASP A 396 -7.32 7.53 -32.32
N ASP A 397 -6.89 8.79 -32.16
CA ASP A 397 -7.72 9.96 -31.83
C ASP A 397 -8.50 9.85 -30.50
N ILE A 398 -8.06 8.99 -29.58
CA ILE A 398 -8.61 8.87 -28.22
C ILE A 398 -7.54 9.25 -27.19
N SER A 399 -7.89 10.23 -26.33
CA SER A 399 -7.05 10.69 -25.24
C SER A 399 -7.24 9.84 -23.99
N TYR A 400 -6.52 8.72 -23.85
CA TYR A 400 -6.68 7.85 -22.69
C TYR A 400 -6.13 8.46 -21.42
N THR A 401 -6.83 8.30 -20.30
CA THR A 401 -6.32 8.68 -18.98
C THR A 401 -5.26 7.66 -18.53
N VAL A 402 -4.11 8.16 -18.04
CA VAL A 402 -3.06 7.34 -17.41
C VAL A 402 -3.02 7.64 -15.91
N CYS A 403 -3.37 6.65 -15.08
CA CYS A 403 -3.48 6.84 -13.63
C CYS A 403 -2.22 6.34 -12.91
N ASN A 404 -1.27 7.26 -12.69
CA ASN A 404 0.01 6.96 -12.05
C ASN A 404 0.09 7.35 -10.57
N ASP A 405 -0.83 8.19 -10.10
CA ASP A 405 -0.73 8.75 -8.75
C ASP A 405 -2.08 8.87 -8.03
N PRO A 406 -2.07 9.00 -6.69
CA PRO A 406 -3.30 9.09 -5.91
C PRO A 406 -4.21 10.27 -6.28
N ARG A 407 -3.68 11.39 -6.78
CA ARG A 407 -4.51 12.56 -7.16
C ARG A 407 -5.37 12.20 -8.37
N THR A 408 -4.77 11.61 -9.40
CA THR A 408 -5.51 11.13 -10.58
C THR A 408 -6.53 10.07 -10.20
N LEU A 409 -6.16 9.10 -9.35
CA LEU A 409 -7.08 8.06 -8.87
C LEU A 409 -8.30 8.67 -8.13
N LEU A 410 -8.06 9.59 -7.22
CA LEU A 410 -9.12 10.23 -6.43
C LEU A 410 -9.97 11.18 -7.27
N TRP A 411 -9.39 11.85 -8.27
CA TRP A 411 -10.13 12.66 -9.24
C TRP A 411 -11.08 11.81 -10.10
N LEU A 412 -10.62 10.64 -10.57
CA LEU A 412 -11.46 9.65 -11.25
C LEU A 412 -12.57 9.12 -10.32
N GLY A 413 -12.22 8.80 -9.06
CA GLY A 413 -13.19 8.41 -8.05
C GLY A 413 -14.24 9.48 -7.75
N ASN A 414 -13.83 10.76 -7.72
CA ASN A 414 -14.73 11.90 -7.50
C ASN A 414 -15.77 12.05 -8.62
N GLN A 415 -15.42 11.56 -9.81
CA GLN A 415 -16.30 11.45 -10.98
C GLN A 415 -17.14 10.17 -11.01
N LEU A 416 -17.03 9.34 -9.97
CA LEU A 416 -17.72 8.05 -9.82
C LEU A 416 -17.30 7.00 -10.86
N ALA A 417 -16.04 7.03 -11.31
CA ALA A 417 -15.44 5.94 -12.05
C ALA A 417 -15.16 4.77 -11.10
N MET A 418 -16.05 3.78 -11.04
CA MET A 418 -15.94 2.65 -10.10
C MET A 418 -15.12 1.50 -10.66
N GLU A 419 -15.21 1.22 -11.96
CA GLU A 419 -14.46 0.13 -12.58
C GLU A 419 -13.29 0.66 -13.39
N PHE A 420 -12.09 0.24 -13.00
CA PHE A 420 -10.83 0.54 -13.67
C PHE A 420 -10.41 -0.67 -14.49
N HIS A 421 -10.66 -0.63 -15.80
CA HIS A 421 -10.26 -1.69 -16.72
C HIS A 421 -8.92 -1.32 -17.39
N ILE A 422 -8.00 -2.28 -17.39
CA ILE A 422 -6.63 -2.13 -17.87
C ILE A 422 -6.36 -3.04 -19.08
N PRO A 423 -5.59 -2.59 -20.08
CA PRO A 423 -5.01 -3.46 -21.09
C PRO A 423 -3.91 -4.35 -20.49
N PHE A 424 -3.45 -5.36 -21.22
CA PHE A 424 -2.36 -6.24 -20.74
C PHE A 424 -0.96 -5.66 -21.03
N GLU A 425 -0.85 -4.62 -21.86
CA GLU A 425 0.37 -3.85 -22.14
C GLU A 425 0.45 -2.52 -21.35
N THR A 426 1.65 -1.98 -21.18
CA THR A 426 1.86 -0.58 -20.77
C THR A 426 1.93 0.32 -22.01
N ARG A 427 1.71 1.62 -21.86
CA ARG A 427 1.57 2.55 -22.99
C ARG A 427 2.80 2.61 -23.91
N ASP A 428 3.96 2.26 -23.40
CA ASP A 428 5.24 2.29 -24.11
C ASP A 428 5.65 0.94 -24.71
N THR A 429 4.73 -0.01 -24.80
CA THR A 429 4.92 -1.30 -25.50
C THR A 429 3.62 -1.76 -26.15
N ASP A 430 3.74 -2.58 -27.20
CA ASP A 430 2.64 -3.31 -27.85
C ASP A 430 2.54 -4.77 -27.36
N ARG A 431 3.36 -5.15 -26.37
CA ARG A 431 3.46 -6.52 -25.84
C ARG A 431 2.86 -6.63 -24.44
N PRO A 432 2.19 -7.75 -24.12
CA PRO A 432 1.63 -7.96 -22.80
C PRO A 432 2.73 -8.06 -21.74
N THR A 433 2.45 -7.54 -20.55
CA THR A 433 3.27 -7.72 -19.34
C THR A 433 2.75 -8.83 -18.43
N GLU A 434 1.64 -9.46 -18.81
CA GLU A 434 1.01 -10.56 -18.07
C GLU A 434 0.08 -11.36 -18.98
N ILE A 435 -0.02 -12.68 -18.76
CA ILE A 435 -1.07 -13.53 -19.33
C ILE A 435 -2.20 -13.63 -18.33
N VAL A 436 -3.45 -13.53 -18.79
CA VAL A 436 -4.62 -13.65 -17.92
C VAL A 436 -5.63 -14.64 -18.48
N PHE A 437 -6.04 -15.60 -17.65
CA PHE A 437 -7.20 -16.45 -17.89
C PHE A 437 -8.41 -15.86 -17.16
N ASP A 438 -9.45 -15.48 -17.91
CA ASP A 438 -10.72 -15.02 -17.35
C ASP A 438 -11.71 -16.19 -17.27
N LEU A 439 -12.08 -16.56 -16.03
CA LEU A 439 -12.92 -17.72 -15.73
C LEU A 439 -14.32 -17.21 -15.36
N ASP A 440 -15.18 -17.06 -16.37
CA ASP A 440 -16.52 -16.50 -16.23
C ASP A 440 -17.60 -17.59 -16.19
N PRO A 441 -18.09 -18.00 -15.00
CA PRO A 441 -19.15 -19.01 -14.88
C PRO A 441 -20.50 -18.47 -15.39
N PRO A 442 -21.49 -19.33 -15.69
CA PRO A 442 -22.81 -18.89 -16.17
C PRO A 442 -23.48 -17.85 -15.24
N SER A 443 -23.51 -18.12 -13.94
CA SER A 443 -23.93 -17.19 -12.89
C SER A 443 -23.02 -17.32 -11.65
N VAL A 444 -23.28 -16.49 -10.64
CA VAL A 444 -22.57 -16.56 -9.35
C VAL A 444 -22.86 -17.87 -8.60
N ASN A 445 -24.01 -18.50 -8.82
CA ASN A 445 -24.34 -19.79 -8.19
C ASN A 445 -23.44 -20.93 -8.70
N GLU A 446 -22.91 -20.79 -9.93
CA GLU A 446 -21.95 -21.72 -10.52
C GLU A 446 -20.49 -21.29 -10.30
N PHE A 447 -20.21 -20.45 -9.30
CA PHE A 447 -18.85 -20.02 -8.96
C PHE A 447 -17.89 -21.18 -8.72
N HIS A 448 -18.39 -22.32 -8.21
CA HIS A 448 -17.63 -23.56 -8.05
C HIS A 448 -16.96 -24.04 -9.36
N LEU A 449 -17.54 -23.77 -10.53
CA LEU A 449 -16.93 -24.09 -11.82
C LEU A 449 -15.65 -23.26 -12.06
N ALA A 450 -15.65 -22.00 -11.66
CA ALA A 450 -14.47 -21.13 -11.77
C ALA A 450 -13.37 -21.60 -10.81
N ILE A 451 -13.74 -22.00 -9.58
CA ILE A 451 -12.80 -22.59 -8.62
C ILE A 451 -12.18 -23.87 -9.20
N GLU A 452 -12.99 -24.77 -9.75
CA GLU A 452 -12.52 -26.03 -10.34
C GLU A 452 -11.60 -25.79 -11.54
N ALA A 453 -11.96 -24.87 -12.44
CA ALA A 453 -11.10 -24.46 -13.55
C ALA A 453 -9.77 -23.88 -13.04
N ALA A 454 -9.81 -22.98 -12.05
CA ALA A 454 -8.61 -22.37 -11.49
C ALA A 454 -7.67 -23.39 -10.83
N LYS A 455 -8.21 -24.34 -10.06
CA LYS A 455 -7.43 -25.43 -9.44
C LYS A 455 -6.73 -26.29 -10.51
N ARG A 456 -7.43 -26.64 -11.58
CA ARG A 456 -6.85 -27.42 -12.69
C ARG A 456 -5.77 -26.64 -13.44
N ILE A 457 -6.01 -25.35 -13.70
CA ILE A 457 -5.00 -24.45 -14.26
C ILE A 457 -3.77 -24.42 -13.36
N LYS A 458 -3.95 -24.25 -12.04
CA LYS A 458 -2.82 -24.23 -11.10
C LYS A 458 -1.96 -25.48 -11.17
N VAL A 459 -2.57 -26.67 -11.20
CA VAL A 459 -1.84 -27.94 -11.33
C VAL A 459 -1.03 -27.99 -12.63
N LEU A 460 -1.60 -27.54 -13.75
CA LEU A 460 -0.89 -27.48 -15.03
C LEU A 460 0.27 -26.49 -14.98
N LEU A 461 0.04 -25.27 -14.47
CA LEU A 461 1.06 -24.23 -14.38
C LEU A 461 2.21 -24.66 -13.46
N ASP A 462 1.92 -25.32 -12.33
CA ASP A 462 2.95 -25.86 -11.43
C ASP A 462 3.79 -26.94 -12.12
N GLY A 463 3.17 -27.83 -12.89
CA GLY A 463 3.88 -28.83 -13.70
C GLY A 463 4.77 -28.22 -14.79
N LEU A 464 4.45 -27.00 -15.23
CA LEU A 464 5.24 -26.22 -16.19
C LEU A 464 6.22 -25.25 -15.51
N PHE A 465 6.33 -25.27 -14.18
CA PHE A 465 7.13 -24.32 -13.38
C PHE A 465 6.76 -22.85 -13.60
N LEU A 466 5.50 -22.57 -13.94
CA LEU A 466 4.96 -21.23 -14.11
C LEU A 466 4.29 -20.77 -12.81
N THR A 467 4.87 -19.75 -12.19
CA THR A 467 4.28 -19.05 -11.04
C THR A 467 3.07 -18.25 -11.49
N ALA A 468 1.92 -18.51 -10.85
CA ALA A 468 0.67 -17.84 -11.15
C ALA A 468 0.02 -17.24 -9.90
N PHE A 469 -0.84 -16.27 -10.12
CA PHE A 469 -1.57 -15.51 -9.10
C PHE A 469 -3.06 -15.55 -9.41
N ILE A 470 -3.93 -15.40 -8.42
CA ILE A 470 -5.37 -15.48 -8.63
C ILE A 470 -6.14 -14.41 -7.88
N LYS A 471 -7.18 -13.88 -8.53
CA LYS A 471 -8.13 -12.96 -7.90
C LYS A 471 -9.56 -13.29 -8.26
N THR A 472 -10.51 -12.79 -7.47
CA THR A 472 -11.90 -12.67 -7.92
C THR A 472 -12.00 -11.60 -9.00
N SER A 473 -12.95 -11.74 -9.94
CA SER A 473 -13.23 -10.69 -10.92
C SER A 473 -14.02 -9.50 -10.34
N GLY A 474 -14.41 -9.58 -9.06
CA GLY A 474 -15.38 -8.70 -8.41
C GLY A 474 -16.81 -8.87 -8.94
N GLY A 475 -17.01 -9.71 -9.96
CA GLY A 475 -18.31 -10.15 -10.44
C GLY A 475 -18.58 -11.57 -9.96
N LYS A 476 -18.81 -12.48 -10.90
CA LYS A 476 -19.16 -13.87 -10.64
C LYS A 476 -18.01 -14.87 -10.81
N GLY A 477 -16.83 -14.43 -11.25
CA GLY A 477 -15.76 -15.31 -11.74
C GLY A 477 -14.42 -15.13 -11.04
N LEU A 478 -13.42 -15.86 -11.54
CA LEU A 478 -12.01 -15.81 -11.11
C LEU A 478 -11.11 -15.41 -12.27
N GLN A 479 -9.94 -14.86 -11.96
CA GLN A 479 -8.94 -14.51 -12.95
C GLN A 479 -7.57 -14.99 -12.50
N VAL A 480 -6.88 -15.76 -13.36
CA VAL A 480 -5.55 -16.30 -13.10
C VAL A 480 -4.53 -15.53 -13.91
N TYR A 481 -3.51 -14.99 -13.25
CA TYR A 481 -2.47 -14.14 -13.81
C TYR A 481 -1.13 -14.86 -13.84
N ILE A 482 -0.39 -14.72 -14.94
CA ILE A 482 0.99 -15.18 -15.08
C ILE A 482 1.83 -13.96 -15.47
N PRO A 483 2.69 -13.43 -14.58
CA PRO A 483 3.51 -12.26 -14.87
C PRO A 483 4.58 -12.59 -15.92
N LEU A 484 4.80 -11.64 -16.82
CA LEU A 484 5.84 -11.67 -17.86
C LEU A 484 6.73 -10.44 -17.73
N LYS A 485 7.99 -10.55 -18.14
CA LYS A 485 8.80 -9.35 -18.30
C LYS A 485 8.30 -8.56 -19.52
N LYS A 486 8.32 -7.24 -19.37
CA LYS A 486 8.02 -6.31 -20.45
C LYS A 486 8.83 -6.62 -21.71
N ASN A 487 8.15 -6.55 -22.86
CA ASN A 487 8.68 -6.87 -24.19
C ASN A 487 9.10 -8.33 -24.42
N ALA A 488 8.91 -9.25 -23.47
CA ALA A 488 9.45 -10.61 -23.59
C ALA A 488 8.73 -11.48 -24.64
N PHE A 489 7.41 -11.31 -24.78
CA PHE A 489 6.54 -12.13 -25.62
C PHE A 489 5.49 -11.29 -26.34
N THR A 490 4.99 -11.80 -27.47
CA THR A 490 3.91 -11.23 -28.27
C THR A 490 2.55 -11.81 -27.87
N TYR A 491 1.46 -11.12 -28.24
CA TYR A 491 0.10 -11.64 -28.06
C TYR A 491 -0.18 -12.94 -28.83
N GLU A 492 0.52 -13.17 -29.95
CA GLU A 492 0.38 -14.41 -30.72
C GLU A 492 0.97 -15.59 -29.94
N GLU A 493 2.17 -15.44 -29.40
CA GLU A 493 2.84 -16.45 -28.56
C GLU A 493 2.01 -16.77 -27.30
N THR A 494 1.53 -15.75 -26.59
CA THR A 494 0.70 -15.98 -25.40
C THR A 494 -0.63 -16.66 -25.75
N ARG A 495 -1.21 -16.36 -26.91
CA ARG A 495 -2.45 -17.01 -27.39
C ARG A 495 -2.28 -18.48 -27.70
N GLN A 496 -1.15 -18.89 -28.29
CA GLN A 496 -0.88 -20.31 -28.55
C GLN A 496 -0.95 -21.11 -27.24
N PHE A 497 -0.34 -20.57 -26.18
CA PHE A 497 -0.38 -21.17 -24.85
C PHE A 497 -1.79 -21.14 -24.22
N THR A 498 -2.47 -20.01 -24.21
CA THR A 498 -3.80 -19.92 -23.58
C THR A 498 -4.83 -20.81 -24.28
N ALA A 499 -4.79 -20.88 -25.61
CA ALA A 499 -5.64 -21.77 -26.40
C ALA A 499 -5.38 -23.24 -26.07
N PHE A 500 -4.11 -23.65 -25.99
CA PHE A 500 -3.73 -25.02 -25.61
C PHE A 500 -4.28 -25.41 -24.23
N ILE A 501 -4.06 -24.57 -23.21
CA ILE A 501 -4.56 -24.85 -21.85
C ILE A 501 -6.09 -24.95 -21.85
N CYS A 502 -6.79 -24.02 -22.50
CA CYS A 502 -8.24 -24.03 -22.54
C CYS A 502 -8.81 -25.25 -23.28
N GLN A 503 -8.19 -25.65 -24.39
CA GLN A 503 -8.57 -26.87 -25.12
C GLN A 503 -8.34 -28.12 -24.27
N PHE A 504 -7.17 -28.24 -23.64
CA PHE A 504 -6.85 -29.36 -22.78
C PHE A 504 -7.85 -29.51 -21.62
N LEU A 505 -8.24 -28.41 -20.98
CA LEU A 505 -9.26 -28.45 -19.92
C LEU A 505 -10.61 -28.92 -20.44
N CYS A 506 -11.04 -28.44 -21.61
CA CYS A 506 -12.28 -28.90 -22.24
C CYS A 506 -12.25 -30.39 -22.60
N GLU A 507 -11.11 -30.94 -23.02
CA GLU A 507 -10.96 -32.37 -23.29
C GLU A 507 -10.97 -33.21 -22.00
N GLN A 508 -10.36 -32.72 -20.92
CA GLN A 508 -10.30 -33.41 -19.63
C GLN A 508 -11.62 -33.37 -18.85
N ALA A 509 -12.44 -32.34 -19.04
CA ALA A 509 -13.71 -32.16 -18.33
C ALA A 509 -14.79 -31.52 -19.22
N PRO A 510 -15.25 -32.21 -20.28
CA PRO A 510 -16.19 -31.67 -21.28
C PRO A 510 -17.57 -31.33 -20.71
N ASP A 511 -17.93 -31.94 -19.58
CA ASP A 511 -19.18 -31.68 -18.86
C ASP A 511 -19.13 -30.41 -18.01
N LEU A 512 -17.93 -29.88 -17.73
CA LEU A 512 -17.73 -28.69 -16.90
C LEU A 512 -17.35 -27.46 -17.72
N PHE A 513 -16.58 -27.64 -18.80
CA PHE A 513 -15.96 -26.55 -19.55
C PHE A 513 -16.35 -26.54 -21.02
N THR A 514 -16.33 -25.37 -21.65
CA THR A 514 -16.63 -25.20 -23.08
C THR A 514 -15.87 -24.04 -23.71
N LEU A 515 -15.51 -24.18 -24.99
CA LEU A 515 -15.00 -23.11 -25.85
C LEU A 515 -16.10 -22.48 -26.73
N GLU A 516 -17.35 -22.91 -26.58
CA GLU A 516 -18.47 -22.42 -27.39
C GLU A 516 -18.82 -20.96 -27.03
N ARG A 517 -18.72 -20.07 -28.03
CA ARG A 517 -18.92 -18.63 -27.86
C ARG A 517 -20.39 -18.29 -27.66
N LEU A 518 -21.34 -19.05 -28.22
CA LEU A 518 -22.77 -18.76 -28.10
C LEU A 518 -23.32 -19.22 -26.74
N LYS A 519 -23.72 -18.27 -25.88
CA LYS A 519 -24.28 -18.56 -24.54
C LYS A 519 -25.34 -19.66 -24.53
N LYS A 520 -26.25 -19.67 -25.52
CA LYS A 520 -27.33 -20.68 -25.64
C LYS A 520 -26.84 -22.11 -25.84
N LYS A 521 -25.62 -22.30 -26.37
CA LYS A 521 -25.01 -23.61 -26.65
C LYS A 521 -23.99 -24.04 -25.58
N ARG A 522 -23.68 -23.17 -24.61
CA ARG A 522 -22.76 -23.48 -23.51
C ARG A 522 -23.38 -24.48 -22.52
N GLY A 523 -24.69 -24.42 -22.34
CA GLY A 523 -25.36 -25.08 -21.20
C GLY A 523 -24.91 -24.44 -19.88
N ASN A 524 -24.89 -25.21 -18.80
CA ASN A 524 -24.40 -24.76 -17.48
C ASN A 524 -22.89 -24.92 -17.31
N ARG A 525 -22.13 -24.94 -18.41
CA ARG A 525 -20.67 -25.08 -18.41
C ARG A 525 -19.98 -23.73 -18.35
N LEU A 526 -18.78 -23.71 -17.76
CA LEU A 526 -17.94 -22.51 -17.75
C LEU A 526 -17.28 -22.32 -19.12
N TYR A 527 -17.36 -21.09 -19.63
CA TYR A 527 -16.74 -20.69 -20.88
C TYR A 527 -15.29 -20.26 -20.63
N LEU A 528 -14.35 -20.95 -21.27
CA LEU A 528 -12.93 -20.63 -21.18
C LEU A 528 -12.55 -19.67 -22.31
N ASP A 529 -12.61 -18.36 -22.04
CA ASP A 529 -12.41 -17.32 -23.05
C ASP A 529 -10.92 -16.99 -23.26
N TYR A 530 -10.21 -17.82 -24.01
CA TYR A 530 -8.81 -17.54 -24.34
C TYR A 530 -8.64 -16.31 -25.27
N ILE A 531 -9.74 -15.79 -25.86
CA ILE A 531 -9.73 -14.61 -26.74
C ILE A 531 -9.75 -13.31 -25.93
N GLN A 532 -10.13 -13.35 -24.65
CA GLN A 532 -10.14 -12.17 -23.80
C GLN A 532 -8.73 -11.59 -23.57
N HIS A 533 -7.69 -12.43 -23.71
CA HIS A 533 -6.29 -12.02 -23.70
C HIS A 533 -5.80 -11.68 -25.12
N ASP A 534 -5.99 -10.42 -25.53
CA ASP A 534 -5.59 -9.92 -26.84
C ASP A 534 -5.31 -8.41 -26.80
N ALA A 535 -4.61 -7.90 -27.81
CA ALA A 535 -4.35 -6.47 -27.98
C ALA A 535 -5.68 -5.68 -28.04
N GLY A 536 -5.71 -4.53 -27.36
CA GLY A 536 -6.90 -3.66 -27.29
C GLY A 536 -8.06 -4.21 -26.44
N LYS A 537 -7.93 -5.40 -25.85
CA LYS A 537 -8.85 -5.89 -24.82
C LYS A 537 -8.44 -5.34 -23.46
N THR A 538 -9.42 -5.23 -22.57
CA THR A 538 -9.19 -4.78 -21.20
C THR A 538 -9.80 -5.77 -20.22
N ILE A 539 -9.25 -5.77 -19.01
CA ILE A 539 -9.72 -6.57 -17.88
C ILE A 539 -9.78 -5.69 -16.63
N ILE A 540 -10.68 -6.04 -15.71
CA ILE A 540 -10.79 -5.32 -14.44
C ILE A 540 -9.48 -5.41 -13.63
N ALA A 541 -8.93 -4.27 -13.25
CA ALA A 541 -7.70 -4.22 -12.46
C ALA A 541 -7.88 -4.90 -11.08
N PRO A 542 -6.84 -5.56 -10.54
CA PRO A 542 -6.82 -5.96 -9.13
C PRO A 542 -7.14 -4.77 -8.22
N TYR A 543 -7.94 -5.00 -7.17
CA TYR A 543 -8.44 -4.00 -6.23
C TYR A 543 -9.42 -2.96 -6.80
N SER A 544 -9.80 -3.05 -8.08
CA SER A 544 -10.89 -2.22 -8.61
C SER A 544 -12.24 -2.70 -8.06
N PRO A 545 -13.10 -1.77 -7.60
CA PRO A 545 -14.52 -2.07 -7.36
C PRO A 545 -15.27 -2.40 -8.65
N ARG A 546 -16.49 -2.91 -8.46
CA ARG A 546 -17.48 -3.23 -9.50
C ARG A 546 -18.79 -2.54 -9.18
N GLY A 547 -19.52 -2.11 -10.20
CA GLY A 547 -20.79 -1.40 -9.99
C GLY A 547 -22.00 -2.30 -9.70
N ASN A 548 -21.78 -3.49 -9.14
CA ASN A 548 -22.85 -4.39 -8.70
C ASN A 548 -23.45 -3.94 -7.36
N GLU A 549 -24.56 -4.54 -6.96
CA GLU A 549 -25.37 -4.16 -5.77
C GLU A 549 -24.55 -3.99 -4.49
N LEU A 550 -23.50 -4.79 -4.30
CA LEU A 550 -22.65 -4.78 -3.09
C LEU A 550 -21.34 -4.03 -3.28
N GLY A 551 -21.10 -3.41 -4.44
CA GLY A 551 -19.85 -2.71 -4.74
C GLY A 551 -18.61 -3.61 -4.59
N LEU A 552 -18.72 -4.88 -5.01
CA LEU A 552 -17.67 -5.89 -4.77
C LEU A 552 -16.37 -5.52 -5.47
N VAL A 553 -15.25 -6.00 -4.92
CA VAL A 553 -13.90 -5.69 -5.38
C VAL A 553 -13.27 -6.91 -6.06
N ALA A 554 -12.57 -6.65 -7.17
CA ALA A 554 -11.75 -7.66 -7.84
C ALA A 554 -10.51 -8.00 -7.01
N THR A 555 -10.64 -8.97 -6.10
CA THR A 555 -9.76 -9.12 -4.93
C THR A 555 -8.74 -10.23 -5.13
N PRO A 556 -7.44 -9.93 -5.08
CA PRO A 556 -6.36 -10.91 -4.94
C PRO A 556 -6.54 -11.89 -3.79
N LEU A 557 -6.28 -13.16 -4.07
CA LEU A 557 -6.39 -14.28 -3.14
C LEU A 557 -5.07 -15.04 -3.03
N GLU A 558 -4.90 -15.72 -1.89
CA GLU A 558 -3.93 -16.80 -1.75
C GLU A 558 -4.53 -18.08 -2.36
N TRP A 559 -3.71 -18.94 -2.99
CA TRP A 559 -4.21 -20.15 -3.66
C TRP A 559 -4.94 -21.11 -2.72
N ASP A 560 -4.51 -21.18 -1.45
CA ASP A 560 -5.10 -22.08 -0.45
C ASP A 560 -6.58 -21.73 -0.16
N GLU A 561 -7.00 -20.49 -0.40
CA GLU A 561 -8.37 -20.05 -0.16
C GLU A 561 -9.36 -20.70 -1.13
N LEU A 562 -8.91 -21.22 -2.26
CA LEU A 562 -9.77 -21.96 -3.20
C LEU A 562 -10.24 -23.31 -2.62
N TYR A 563 -9.60 -23.80 -1.56
CA TYR A 563 -9.96 -25.05 -0.89
C TYR A 563 -10.93 -24.84 0.27
N HIS A 564 -11.34 -23.60 0.52
CA HIS A 564 -12.28 -23.24 1.58
C HIS A 564 -13.72 -23.26 1.03
N ASP A 565 -14.61 -23.98 1.70
CA ASP A 565 -16.02 -24.12 1.28
C ASP A 565 -16.78 -22.79 1.35
N GLU A 566 -16.36 -21.88 2.24
CA GLU A 566 -16.96 -20.57 2.41
C GLU A 566 -16.56 -19.53 1.35
N LEU A 567 -15.59 -19.82 0.47
CA LEU A 567 -15.12 -18.84 -0.51
C LEU A 567 -16.24 -18.45 -1.48
N HIS A 568 -16.66 -17.18 -1.42
CA HIS A 568 -17.69 -16.63 -2.30
C HIS A 568 -17.38 -15.17 -2.67
N PRO A 569 -17.68 -14.71 -3.91
CA PRO A 569 -17.39 -13.33 -4.33
C PRO A 569 -18.00 -12.25 -3.42
N SER A 570 -19.16 -12.50 -2.81
CA SER A 570 -19.86 -11.55 -1.94
C SER A 570 -19.10 -11.19 -0.66
N LEU A 571 -18.06 -11.95 -0.30
CA LEU A 571 -17.22 -11.67 0.87
C LEU A 571 -16.33 -10.44 0.67
N PHE A 572 -16.15 -9.99 -0.57
CA PHE A 572 -15.14 -9.00 -0.94
C PHE A 572 -15.74 -7.63 -1.22
N THR A 573 -16.41 -7.05 -0.22
CA THR A 573 -16.85 -5.65 -0.25
C THR A 573 -15.68 -4.70 -0.01
N MET A 574 -15.80 -3.44 -0.41
CA MET A 574 -14.75 -2.42 -0.19
C MET A 574 -14.23 -2.37 1.26
N PRO A 575 -15.08 -2.29 2.31
CA PRO A 575 -14.60 -2.33 3.70
C PRO A 575 -13.90 -3.65 4.06
N ALA A 576 -14.44 -4.78 3.63
CA ALA A 576 -13.88 -6.10 3.94
C ALA A 576 -12.49 -6.29 3.32
N VAL A 577 -12.26 -5.77 2.11
CA VAL A 577 -10.95 -5.84 1.45
C VAL A 577 -9.89 -5.01 2.18
N ILE A 578 -10.26 -3.83 2.71
CA ILE A 578 -9.32 -3.01 3.48
C ILE A 578 -8.90 -3.72 4.78
N GLU A 579 -9.85 -4.31 5.51
CA GLU A 579 -9.51 -5.09 6.72
C GLU A 579 -8.66 -6.32 6.37
N ARG A 580 -9.02 -7.02 5.30
CA ARG A 580 -8.25 -8.14 4.79
C ARG A 580 -6.81 -7.77 4.46
N LEU A 581 -6.55 -6.62 3.82
CA LEU A 581 -5.19 -6.16 3.51
C LEU A 581 -4.36 -5.91 4.77
N LYS A 582 -4.97 -5.37 5.85
CA LYS A 582 -4.29 -5.17 7.14
C LYS A 582 -3.92 -6.50 7.80
N GLU A 583 -4.82 -7.48 7.75
CA GLU A 583 -4.63 -8.78 8.41
C GLU A 583 -3.73 -9.72 7.60
N LYS A 584 -4.06 -9.88 6.31
CA LYS A 584 -3.45 -10.87 5.43
C LYS A 584 -2.29 -10.34 4.59
N GLY A 585 -2.18 -9.02 4.40
CA GLY A 585 -1.27 -8.43 3.44
C GLY A 585 -1.80 -8.55 2.00
N ASP A 586 -0.93 -8.29 1.03
CA ASP A 586 -1.25 -8.29 -0.40
C ASP A 586 -0.73 -9.58 -1.07
N PRO A 587 -1.62 -10.49 -1.52
CA PRO A 587 -1.22 -11.71 -2.23
C PRO A 587 -0.49 -11.45 -3.56
N PHE A 588 -0.71 -10.31 -4.20
CA PHE A 588 -0.08 -9.94 -5.48
C PHE A 588 1.21 -9.14 -5.29
N ARG A 589 1.63 -8.85 -4.07
CA ARG A 589 2.79 -8.00 -3.76
C ARG A 589 4.06 -8.38 -4.52
N ARG A 590 4.29 -9.70 -4.70
CA ARG A 590 5.50 -10.23 -5.37
C ARG A 590 5.31 -10.54 -6.85
N MET A 591 4.13 -10.32 -7.40
CA MET A 591 3.78 -10.77 -8.75
C MET A 591 4.76 -10.26 -9.81
N ARG A 592 5.18 -9.00 -9.71
CA ARG A 592 6.10 -8.39 -10.68
C ARG A 592 7.54 -8.86 -10.56
N HIS A 593 7.93 -9.46 -9.43
CA HIS A 593 9.28 -10.00 -9.24
C HIS A 593 9.41 -11.45 -9.70
N LEU A 594 8.29 -12.19 -9.78
CA LEU A 594 8.26 -13.62 -10.07
C LEU A 594 7.89 -13.87 -11.54
N VAL A 595 8.62 -13.23 -12.46
CA VAL A 595 8.40 -13.36 -13.90
C VAL A 595 8.79 -14.76 -14.41
N ASN A 596 8.04 -15.25 -15.40
CA ASN A 596 8.09 -16.65 -15.83
C ASN A 596 8.88 -16.90 -17.13
N ASP A 597 9.61 -15.90 -17.64
CA ASP A 597 10.09 -15.88 -19.01
C ASP A 597 10.85 -17.13 -19.47
N ASP A 598 11.82 -17.60 -18.69
CA ASP A 598 12.65 -18.74 -19.09
C ASP A 598 11.84 -20.03 -19.17
N ALA A 599 11.00 -20.29 -18.16
CA ALA A 599 10.09 -21.42 -18.16
C ALA A 599 9.07 -21.31 -19.31
N PHE A 600 8.52 -20.12 -19.54
CA PHE A 600 7.53 -19.90 -20.59
C PHE A 600 8.10 -20.09 -22.00
N ARG A 601 9.35 -19.67 -22.25
CA ARG A 601 10.06 -19.97 -23.52
C ARG A 601 10.17 -21.47 -23.78
N GLN A 602 10.45 -22.26 -22.74
CA GLN A 602 10.52 -23.72 -22.88
C GLN A 602 9.15 -24.32 -23.21
N VAL A 603 8.08 -23.83 -22.59
CA VAL A 603 6.70 -24.24 -22.90
C VAL A 603 6.36 -23.96 -24.36
N LEU A 604 6.60 -22.73 -24.84
CA LEU A 604 6.32 -22.37 -26.24
C LEU A 604 7.13 -23.23 -27.22
N HIS A 605 8.40 -23.49 -26.92
CA HIS A 605 9.22 -24.37 -27.73
C HIS A 605 8.62 -25.78 -27.81
N GLN A 606 8.14 -26.34 -26.70
CA GLN A 606 7.49 -27.66 -26.71
C GLN A 606 6.20 -27.66 -27.51
N LEU A 607 5.35 -26.63 -27.37
CA LEU A 607 4.10 -26.51 -28.11
C LEU A 607 4.31 -26.42 -29.63
N ALA A 608 5.43 -25.82 -30.08
CA ALA A 608 5.76 -25.75 -31.50
C ALA A 608 6.17 -27.11 -32.11
N HIS A 609 6.48 -28.11 -31.27
CA HIS A 609 6.88 -29.47 -31.70
C HIS A 609 5.82 -30.55 -31.39
N MET A 610 4.64 -30.15 -30.90
CA MET A 610 3.45 -31.00 -30.73
C MET A 610 2.54 -30.88 -31.95
#